data_AF-A0A8D8M4C0-F1
#
_entry.id   AF-A0A8D8M4C0-F1
#
_cell.length_a   1.000
_cell.length_b   1.000
_cell.length_c   1.000
_cell.angle_alpha   90.00
_cell.angle_beta   90.00
_cell.angle_gamma   90.00
#
_symmetry.space_group_name_H-M   'P 1'
#
loop_
_entity.id
_entity.type
_entity.pdbx_description
1 polymer ?
#
loop_
_entity_poly.entity_id
_entity_poly.type
_entity_poly.pdbx_seq_one_letter_code
_entity_poly.pdbx_strand_id
1 'polypeptide(L)'
;MGEPMPLSHLDQLGSEFLCFILDGIEKNETDEDETLSDLFLSFLLGYNLQFTPGIGSNVVLECLQNRSSANVFTSKLLLMFNREEDPVRLFPHEPAPKHSVLKMMIDLFDNEHTAALFYTNDVKVVIDILVRMISDLSPGEQKRTVYLDLCRAVLNACSYQDHRHRSQDLNNTFTRIQEEIPPCNEDVELVSVILQRHFVT
;
A
#
# COMPACT_ATOMS: atom_id res chain seq x y z
N MET A 1 7.02 12.83 -9.65
CA MET A 1 7.49 13.77 -8.62
C MET A 1 6.57 13.82 -7.41
N GLY A 2 5.24 13.67 -7.55
CA GLY A 2 4.35 13.60 -6.38
C GLY A 2 4.12 14.95 -5.69
N GLU A 3 4.29 16.05 -6.43
CA GLU A 3 4.00 17.39 -5.93
C GLU A 3 2.49 17.65 -5.99
N PRO A 4 1.91 18.34 -4.99
CA PRO A 4 0.48 18.65 -4.96
C PRO A 4 0.09 19.55 -6.13
N MET A 5 -0.97 19.18 -6.84
CA MET A 5 -1.53 20.01 -7.89
C MET A 5 -2.30 21.22 -7.33
N PRO A 6 -2.45 22.31 -8.12
CA PRO A 6 -3.37 23.38 -7.79
C PRO A 6 -4.80 22.85 -7.65
N LEU A 7 -5.55 23.33 -6.65
CA LEU A 7 -6.91 22.88 -6.37
C LEU A 7 -7.86 23.03 -7.57
N SER A 8 -7.66 24.04 -8.42
CA SER A 8 -8.45 24.26 -9.63
C SER A 8 -8.32 23.13 -10.66
N HIS A 9 -7.27 22.31 -10.60
CA HIS A 9 -7.14 21.15 -11.49
C HIS A 9 -8.08 20.01 -11.08
N LEU A 10 -8.53 19.98 -9.82
CA LEU A 10 -9.51 18.99 -9.33
C LEU A 10 -10.90 19.20 -9.95
N ASP A 11 -11.18 20.37 -10.54
CA ASP A 11 -12.43 20.60 -11.27
C ASP A 11 -12.55 19.70 -12.51
N GLN A 12 -11.42 19.31 -13.11
CA GLN A 12 -11.37 18.43 -14.29
C GLN A 12 -10.82 17.05 -13.96
N LEU A 13 -9.86 16.97 -13.03
CA LEU A 13 -9.18 15.75 -12.61
C LEU A 13 -9.63 15.29 -11.22
N GLY A 14 -10.90 15.53 -10.89
CA GLY A 14 -11.52 15.17 -9.62
C GLY A 14 -12.17 13.80 -9.64
N SER A 15 -13.19 13.62 -8.79
CA SER A 15 -13.83 12.32 -8.54
C SER A 15 -14.41 11.68 -9.81
N GLU A 16 -15.11 12.44 -10.66
CA GLU A 16 -15.71 11.91 -11.89
C GLU A 16 -14.67 11.31 -12.84
N PHE A 17 -13.55 12.01 -13.02
CA PHE A 17 -12.45 11.54 -13.85
C PHE A 17 -11.79 10.30 -13.24
N LEU A 18 -11.54 10.30 -11.93
CA LEU A 18 -10.95 9.13 -11.27
C LEU A 18 -11.86 7.91 -11.29
N CYS A 19 -13.18 8.09 -11.20
CA CYS A 19 -14.15 7.01 -11.40
C CYS A 19 -14.05 6.44 -12.83
N PHE A 20 -13.93 7.29 -13.85
CA PHE A 20 -13.69 6.83 -15.23
C PHE A 20 -12.39 6.02 -15.35
N ILE A 21 -11.30 6.47 -14.74
CA ILE A 21 -10.03 5.74 -14.72
C ILE A 21 -10.18 4.38 -14.03
N LEU A 22 -10.82 4.34 -12.87
CA LEU A 22 -11.07 3.11 -12.11
C LEU A 22 -11.95 2.13 -12.89
N ASP A 23 -12.99 2.61 -13.57
CA ASP A 23 -13.83 1.79 -14.44
C ASP A 23 -13.06 1.27 -15.66
N GLY A 24 -12.11 2.05 -16.16
CA GLY A 24 -11.17 1.62 -17.19
C GLY A 24 -10.22 0.52 -16.71
N ILE A 25 -9.78 0.57 -15.44
CA ILE A 25 -8.93 -0.50 -14.85
C ILE A 25 -9.71 -1.81 -14.75
N GLU A 26 -10.98 -1.75 -14.34
CA GLU A 26 -11.82 -2.94 -14.18
C GLU A 26 -12.28 -3.56 -15.52
N LYS A 27 -12.14 -2.83 -16.65
CA LYS A 27 -12.39 -3.40 -17.98
C LYS A 27 -11.19 -4.24 -18.42
N ASN A 28 -11.43 -5.51 -18.72
CA ASN A 28 -10.41 -6.47 -19.14
C ASN A 28 -10.93 -7.50 -20.15
N GLU A 29 -11.77 -7.08 -21.09
CA GLU A 29 -12.41 -7.98 -22.06
C GLU A 29 -11.48 -8.32 -23.26
N THR A 30 -10.57 -7.43 -23.61
CA THR A 30 -9.64 -7.56 -24.74
C THR A 30 -8.18 -7.32 -24.34
N ASP A 31 -7.23 -7.75 -25.18
CA ASP A 31 -5.79 -7.47 -24.97
C ASP A 31 -5.48 -5.95 -24.99
N GLU A 32 -6.25 -5.17 -25.78
CA GLU A 32 -6.15 -3.71 -25.80
C GLU A 32 -6.63 -3.10 -24.47
N ASP A 33 -7.71 -3.65 -23.89
CA ASP A 33 -8.19 -3.24 -22.57
C ASP A 33 -7.16 -3.54 -21.47
N GLU A 34 -6.47 -4.68 -21.54
CA GLU A 34 -5.43 -5.01 -20.56
C GLU A 34 -4.29 -3.98 -20.57
N THR A 35 -3.82 -3.60 -21.76
CA THR A 35 -2.77 -2.59 -21.91
C THR A 35 -3.23 -1.22 -21.40
N LEU A 36 -4.47 -0.83 -21.71
CA LEU A 36 -5.04 0.42 -21.24
C LEU A 36 -5.24 0.43 -19.72
N SER A 37 -5.67 -0.69 -19.15
CA SER A 37 -5.82 -0.89 -17.71
C SER A 37 -4.49 -0.69 -16.97
N ASP A 38 -3.38 -1.18 -17.50
CA ASP A 38 -2.04 -0.97 -16.91
C ASP A 38 -1.60 0.51 -16.98
N LEU A 39 -1.92 1.22 -18.06
CA LEU A 39 -1.67 2.65 -18.18
C LEU A 39 -2.51 3.46 -17.17
N PHE A 40 -3.78 3.10 -17.00
CA PHE A 40 -4.66 3.72 -16.02
C PHE A 40 -4.23 3.45 -14.59
N LEU A 41 -3.76 2.23 -14.28
CA LEU A 41 -3.19 1.92 -12.97
C LEU A 41 -1.93 2.75 -12.72
N SER A 42 -1.03 2.85 -13.70
CA SER A 42 0.18 3.67 -13.60
C SER A 42 -0.14 5.15 -13.38
N PHE A 43 -1.13 5.67 -14.10
CA PHE A 43 -1.64 7.03 -13.90
C PHE A 43 -2.18 7.22 -12.48
N LEU A 44 -3.03 6.31 -12.00
CA LEU A 44 -3.67 6.41 -10.69
C LEU A 44 -2.63 6.36 -9.55
N LEU A 45 -1.63 5.49 -9.68
CA LEU A 45 -0.49 5.41 -8.76
C LEU A 45 0.30 6.73 -8.73
N GLY A 46 0.60 7.29 -9.89
CA GLY A 46 1.31 8.57 -10.00
C GLY A 46 0.51 9.75 -9.47
N TYR A 47 -0.80 9.76 -9.73
CA TYR A 47 -1.73 10.76 -9.21
C TYR A 47 -1.81 10.70 -7.68
N ASN A 48 -1.86 9.50 -7.10
CA ASN A 48 -1.97 9.32 -5.66
C ASN A 48 -0.74 9.82 -4.89
N LEU A 49 0.45 9.85 -5.51
CA LEU A 49 1.69 10.31 -4.86
C LEU A 49 1.60 11.73 -4.27
N GLN A 50 0.72 12.56 -4.82
CA GLN A 50 0.57 13.96 -4.39
C GLN A 50 -0.07 14.13 -3.01
N PHE A 51 -0.81 13.11 -2.53
CA PHE A 51 -1.52 13.19 -1.26
C PHE A 51 -0.63 12.76 -0.10
N THR A 52 -0.56 13.58 0.93
CA THR A 52 0.18 13.27 2.16
C THR A 52 -0.81 12.85 3.25
N PRO A 53 -0.59 11.72 3.95
CA PRO A 53 -1.43 11.30 5.06
C PRO A 53 -1.62 12.43 6.10
N GLY A 54 -2.86 12.63 6.54
CA GLY A 54 -3.22 13.67 7.52
C GLY A 54 -3.29 15.10 6.97
N ILE A 55 -3.01 15.33 5.68
CA ILE A 55 -3.07 16.65 5.04
C ILE A 55 -4.09 16.63 3.90
N GLY A 56 -5.23 17.28 4.13
CA GLY A 56 -6.31 17.38 3.14
C GLY A 56 -7.04 16.05 2.92
N SER A 57 -7.89 16.01 1.90
CA SER A 57 -8.55 14.79 1.48
C SER A 57 -7.84 14.12 0.31
N ASN A 58 -7.90 12.79 0.27
CA ASN A 58 -7.36 12.00 -0.83
C ASN A 58 -8.53 11.52 -1.70
N VAL A 59 -8.79 12.25 -2.79
CA VAL A 59 -9.90 11.96 -3.70
C VAL A 59 -9.79 10.56 -4.34
N VAL A 60 -8.58 9.98 -4.45
CA VAL A 60 -8.42 8.60 -4.93
C VAL A 60 -9.03 7.62 -3.95
N LEU A 61 -8.75 7.78 -2.65
CA LEU A 61 -9.35 6.95 -1.61
C LEU A 61 -10.85 7.19 -1.52
N GLU A 62 -11.33 8.43 -1.61
CA GLU A 62 -12.77 8.74 -1.64
C GLU A 62 -13.48 8.01 -2.79
N CYS A 63 -12.91 8.00 -3.99
CA CYS A 63 -13.47 7.25 -5.11
C CYS A 63 -13.48 5.75 -4.84
N LEU A 64 -12.39 5.20 -4.31
CA LEU A 64 -12.27 3.76 -4.01
C LEU A 64 -13.22 3.30 -2.90
N GLN A 65 -13.44 4.11 -1.86
CA GLN A 65 -14.39 3.83 -0.79
C GLN A 65 -15.83 3.67 -1.30
N ASN A 66 -16.18 4.39 -2.36
CA ASN A 66 -17.53 4.38 -2.92
C ASN A 66 -17.76 3.24 -3.92
N ARG A 67 -16.76 2.39 -4.20
CA ARG A 67 -16.90 1.27 -5.13
C ARG A 67 -17.47 0.02 -4.46
N SER A 68 -18.31 -0.69 -5.20
CA SER A 68 -18.78 -2.03 -4.80
C SER A 68 -17.72 -3.13 -4.99
N SER A 69 -16.80 -2.93 -5.94
CA SER A 69 -15.71 -3.87 -6.25
C SER A 69 -14.55 -3.16 -6.94
N ALA A 70 -13.34 -3.67 -6.69
CA ALA A 70 -12.10 -3.19 -7.31
C ALA A 70 -11.15 -4.38 -7.55
N ASN A 71 -11.67 -5.48 -8.09
CA ASN A 71 -10.99 -6.77 -8.10
C ASN A 71 -9.79 -6.78 -9.04
N VAL A 72 -9.92 -6.18 -10.23
CA VAL A 72 -8.82 -6.10 -11.18
C VAL A 72 -7.76 -5.13 -10.65
N PHE A 73 -8.19 -4.00 -10.09
CA PHE A 73 -7.31 -3.04 -9.45
C PHE A 73 -6.48 -3.67 -8.32
N THR A 74 -7.12 -4.30 -7.32
CA THR A 74 -6.41 -4.90 -6.18
C THR A 74 -5.50 -6.05 -6.63
N SER A 75 -5.93 -6.87 -7.59
CA SER A 75 -5.13 -7.96 -8.14
C SER A 75 -3.86 -7.46 -8.85
N LYS A 76 -3.98 -6.46 -9.74
CA LYS A 76 -2.83 -5.87 -10.44
C LYS A 76 -1.90 -5.15 -9.46
N LEU A 77 -2.45 -4.42 -8.50
CA LEU A 77 -1.67 -3.74 -7.46
C LEU A 77 -0.87 -4.75 -6.62
N LEU A 78 -1.49 -5.85 -6.20
CA LEU A 78 -0.84 -6.92 -5.44
C LEU A 78 0.26 -7.61 -6.25
N LEU A 79 0.05 -7.81 -7.56
CA LEU A 79 1.07 -8.34 -8.47
C LEU A 79 2.30 -7.44 -8.54
N MET A 80 2.11 -6.13 -8.74
CA MET A 80 3.19 -5.14 -8.75
C MET A 80 3.91 -5.08 -7.39
N PHE A 81 3.14 -5.14 -6.29
CA PHE A 81 3.68 -5.16 -4.94
C PHE A 81 4.59 -6.38 -4.71
N ASN A 82 4.15 -7.57 -5.13
CA ASN A 82 4.94 -8.79 -5.02
C ASN A 82 6.22 -8.75 -5.86
N ARG A 83 6.18 -8.08 -7.02
CA ARG A 83 7.35 -7.89 -7.91
C ARG A 83 8.27 -6.75 -7.47
N GLU A 84 7.89 -5.99 -6.45
CA GLU A 84 8.59 -4.78 -6.02
C GLU A 84 8.79 -3.78 -7.17
N GLU A 85 7.82 -3.73 -8.08
CA GLU A 85 7.84 -2.91 -9.29
C GLU A 85 7.18 -1.55 -9.04
N ASP A 86 7.81 -0.47 -9.51
CA ASP A 86 7.23 0.87 -9.51
C ASP A 86 7.03 1.38 -10.94
N PRO A 87 5.80 1.28 -11.50
CA PRO A 87 5.54 1.69 -12.88
C PRO A 87 5.60 3.21 -13.08
N VAL A 88 5.59 4.00 -11.99
CA VAL A 88 5.65 5.47 -12.03
C VAL A 88 7.09 5.96 -12.07
N ARG A 89 8.06 5.15 -11.62
CA ARG A 89 9.47 5.53 -11.55
C ARG A 89 10.15 5.36 -12.92
N LEU A 90 9.74 6.18 -13.88
CA LEU A 90 10.28 6.19 -15.25
C LEU A 90 11.62 6.93 -15.39
N PHE A 91 11.87 7.90 -14.51
CA PHE A 91 13.05 8.77 -14.58
C PHE A 91 13.84 8.76 -13.27
N PRO A 92 15.19 8.77 -13.32
CA PRO A 92 16.05 8.77 -12.15
C PRO A 92 16.24 10.19 -11.58
N HIS A 93 15.14 10.93 -11.38
CA HIS A 93 15.20 12.27 -10.79
C HIS A 93 15.45 12.21 -9.28
N GLU A 94 16.22 13.18 -8.77
CA GLU A 94 16.45 13.38 -7.34
C GLU A 94 15.83 14.70 -6.86
N PRO A 95 15.20 14.74 -5.68
CA PRO A 95 14.95 13.61 -4.79
C PRO A 95 13.94 12.63 -5.42
N ALA A 96 14.25 11.33 -5.32
CA ALA A 96 13.33 10.32 -5.80
C ALA A 96 11.99 10.38 -5.04
N PRO A 97 10.84 10.35 -5.73
CA PRO A 97 9.55 10.27 -5.05
C PRO A 97 9.44 8.94 -4.29
N LYS A 98 8.48 8.88 -3.34
CA LYS A 98 8.11 7.63 -2.67
C LYS A 98 7.72 6.56 -3.70
N HIS A 99 7.96 5.30 -3.36
CA HIS A 99 7.55 4.19 -4.20
C HIS A 99 6.02 4.17 -4.35
N SER A 100 5.52 4.28 -5.57
CA SER A 100 4.09 4.58 -5.82
C SER A 100 3.15 3.47 -5.36
N VAL A 101 3.47 2.20 -5.68
CA VAL A 101 2.72 1.02 -5.24
C VAL A 101 2.72 0.90 -3.71
N LEU A 102 3.89 1.00 -3.07
CA LEU A 102 3.98 0.90 -1.60
C LEU A 102 3.21 2.02 -0.90
N LYS A 103 3.28 3.25 -1.42
CA LYS A 103 2.50 4.38 -0.94
C LYS A 103 0.99 4.13 -1.08
N MET A 104 0.54 3.66 -2.25
CA MET A 104 -0.86 3.30 -2.47
C MET A 104 -1.32 2.19 -1.50
N MET A 105 -0.52 1.15 -1.30
CA MET A 105 -0.85 0.08 -0.34
C MET A 105 -1.04 0.63 1.07
N ILE A 106 -0.12 1.49 1.55
CA ILE A 106 -0.25 2.11 2.87
C ILE A 106 -1.54 2.91 2.97
N ASP A 107 -1.82 3.79 2.01
CA ASP A 107 -3.03 4.60 2.02
C ASP A 107 -4.31 3.76 2.02
N LEU A 108 -4.35 2.65 1.28
CA LEU A 108 -5.50 1.76 1.23
C LEU A 108 -5.71 1.03 2.55
N PHE A 109 -4.65 0.59 3.20
CA PHE A 109 -4.74 -0.13 4.47
C PHE A 109 -4.79 0.79 5.70
N ASP A 110 -4.54 2.10 5.55
CA ASP A 110 -4.72 3.08 6.63
C ASP A 110 -6.20 3.49 6.81
N ASN A 111 -7.09 3.01 5.94
CA ASN A 111 -8.52 3.22 6.02
C ASN A 111 -9.29 1.90 5.86
N GLU A 112 -10.12 1.57 6.85
CA GLU A 112 -10.85 0.29 6.92
C GLU A 112 -11.78 0.07 5.70
N HIS A 113 -12.39 1.13 5.16
CA HIS A 113 -13.30 1.02 4.01
C HIS A 113 -12.55 0.67 2.72
N THR A 114 -11.37 1.24 2.49
CA THR A 114 -10.54 0.87 1.34
C THR A 114 -9.82 -0.46 1.55
N ALA A 115 -9.45 -0.80 2.79
CA ALA A 115 -8.89 -2.11 3.12
C ALA A 115 -9.88 -3.25 2.83
N ALA A 116 -11.18 -2.99 2.98
CA ALA A 116 -12.26 -3.95 2.67
C ALA A 116 -12.36 -4.32 1.18
N LEU A 117 -11.67 -3.61 0.28
CA LEU A 117 -11.57 -3.99 -1.14
C LEU A 117 -10.69 -5.24 -1.35
N PHE A 118 -9.84 -5.57 -0.38
CA PHE A 118 -9.01 -6.78 -0.43
C PHE A 118 -9.75 -7.95 0.22
N TYR A 119 -9.80 -9.08 -0.47
CA TYR A 119 -10.34 -10.30 0.13
C TYR A 119 -9.37 -10.86 1.17
N THR A 120 -9.87 -11.70 2.09
CA THR A 120 -9.03 -12.31 3.13
C THR A 120 -7.82 -13.07 2.54
N ASN A 121 -7.96 -13.68 1.36
CA ASN A 121 -6.85 -14.34 0.69
C ASN A 121 -5.80 -13.34 0.18
N ASP A 122 -6.22 -12.20 -0.37
CA ASP A 122 -5.30 -11.15 -0.81
C ASP A 122 -4.52 -10.59 0.38
N VAL A 123 -5.19 -10.36 1.52
CA VAL A 123 -4.56 -9.93 2.77
C VAL A 123 -3.52 -10.95 3.25
N LYS A 124 -3.80 -12.26 3.15
CA LYS A 124 -2.82 -13.30 3.49
C LYS A 124 -1.58 -13.23 2.59
N VAL A 125 -1.77 -13.02 1.29
CA VAL A 125 -0.66 -12.82 0.34
C VAL A 125 0.14 -11.56 0.68
N VAL A 126 -0.52 -10.45 1.02
CA VAL A 126 0.16 -9.23 1.49
C VAL A 126 1.01 -9.53 2.73
N ILE A 127 0.47 -10.27 3.70
CA ILE A 127 1.21 -10.67 4.91
C ILE A 127 2.41 -11.57 4.56
N ASP A 128 2.26 -12.54 3.64
CA ASP A 128 3.37 -13.38 3.20
C ASP A 128 4.51 -12.56 2.57
N ILE A 129 4.16 -11.56 1.76
CA ILE A 129 5.14 -10.62 1.18
C ILE A 129 5.79 -9.78 2.28
N LEU A 130 5.02 -9.23 3.21
CA LEU A 130 5.55 -8.42 4.31
C LEU A 130 6.53 -9.19 5.19
N VAL A 131 6.19 -10.44 5.57
CA VAL A 131 7.07 -11.30 6.37
C VAL A 131 8.40 -11.51 5.63
N ARG A 132 8.36 -11.80 4.32
CA ARG A 132 9.56 -11.95 3.49
C ARG A 132 10.37 -10.65 3.46
N MET A 133 9.74 -9.55 3.06
CA MET A 133 10.42 -8.26 2.88
C MET A 133 11.05 -7.73 4.18
N ILE A 134 10.33 -7.79 5.30
CA ILE A 134 10.84 -7.30 6.59
C ILE A 134 11.98 -8.19 7.09
N SER A 135 11.92 -9.50 6.84
CA SER A 135 12.95 -10.45 7.29
C SER A 135 14.24 -10.34 6.47
N ASP A 136 14.13 -10.08 5.17
CA ASP A 136 15.28 -9.97 4.25
C ASP A 136 16.04 -8.62 4.40
N LEU A 137 15.38 -7.58 4.93
CA LEU A 137 15.96 -6.25 5.09
C LEU A 137 16.74 -6.07 6.41
N SER A 138 17.87 -5.38 6.30
CA SER A 138 18.82 -5.10 7.37
C SER A 138 18.42 -3.87 8.22
N PRO A 139 19.00 -3.73 9.43
CA PRO A 139 18.79 -2.56 10.26
C PRO A 139 19.21 -1.24 9.59
N GLY A 140 18.35 -0.23 9.66
CA GLY A 140 18.59 1.10 9.12
C GLY A 140 18.23 1.26 7.64
N GLU A 141 17.79 0.20 6.95
CA GLU A 141 17.22 0.32 5.61
C GLU A 141 15.84 0.98 5.68
N GLN A 142 15.70 2.20 5.18
CA GLN A 142 14.43 2.95 5.19
C GLN A 142 13.25 2.15 4.61
N LYS A 143 13.52 1.28 3.61
CA LYS A 143 12.49 0.41 3.01
C LYS A 143 11.85 -0.51 4.05
N ARG A 144 12.61 -0.98 5.05
CA ARG A 144 12.13 -1.87 6.11
C ARG A 144 11.10 -1.18 7.00
N THR A 145 11.38 0.05 7.39
CA THR A 145 10.46 0.91 8.14
C THR A 145 9.14 1.09 7.41
N VAL A 146 9.20 1.35 6.10
CA VAL A 146 7.98 1.51 5.29
C VAL A 146 7.17 0.20 5.19
N TYR A 147 7.82 -0.96 5.09
CA TYR A 147 7.12 -2.26 5.16
C TYR A 147 6.55 -2.54 6.56
N LEU A 148 7.22 -2.13 7.64
CA LEU A 148 6.69 -2.23 9.00
C LEU A 148 5.44 -1.34 9.18
N ASP A 149 5.45 -0.12 8.64
CA ASP A 149 4.29 0.77 8.63
C ASP A 149 3.11 0.14 7.87
N LEU A 150 3.37 -0.43 6.68
CA LEU A 150 2.35 -1.17 5.94
C LEU A 150 1.84 -2.38 6.73
N CYS A 151 2.73 -3.12 7.38
CA CYS A 151 2.34 -4.25 8.23
C CYS A 151 1.42 -3.80 9.36
N ARG A 152 1.75 -2.71 10.06
CA ARG A 152 0.86 -2.11 11.07
C ARG A 152 -0.50 -1.77 10.49
N ALA A 153 -0.56 -1.11 9.33
CA ALA A 153 -1.79 -0.72 8.67
C ALA A 153 -2.67 -1.95 8.34
N VAL A 154 -2.08 -2.97 7.71
CA VAL A 154 -2.77 -4.23 7.36
C VAL A 154 -3.32 -4.94 8.60
N LEU A 155 -2.52 -5.07 9.67
CA LEU A 155 -2.93 -5.75 10.90
C LEU A 155 -4.04 -4.99 11.65
N ASN A 156 -4.08 -3.66 11.51
CA ASN A 156 -5.11 -2.81 12.11
C ASN A 156 -6.42 -2.88 11.35
N ALA A 157 -6.39 -2.77 10.02
CA ALA A 157 -7.57 -2.58 9.19
C ALA A 157 -8.23 -3.89 8.74
N CYS A 158 -7.47 -4.98 8.64
CA CYS A 158 -7.99 -6.30 8.30
C CYS A 158 -8.18 -7.08 9.59
N SER A 159 -9.26 -7.85 9.75
CA SER A 159 -9.58 -8.67 10.93
C SER A 159 -8.56 -9.79 11.21
N TYR A 160 -7.31 -9.42 11.46
CA TYR A 160 -6.16 -10.31 11.55
C TYR A 160 -6.31 -11.32 12.69
N GLN A 161 -7.01 -10.93 13.76
CA GLN A 161 -7.28 -11.80 14.89
C GLN A 161 -8.10 -13.04 14.53
N ASP A 162 -8.88 -12.99 13.45
CA ASP A 162 -9.73 -14.11 13.03
C ASP A 162 -8.92 -15.25 12.40
N HIS A 163 -7.81 -14.93 11.72
CA HIS A 163 -7.03 -15.91 10.97
C HIS A 163 -5.57 -16.06 11.42
N ARG A 164 -4.98 -15.04 12.06
CA ARG A 164 -3.60 -15.03 12.60
C ARG A 164 -2.57 -15.62 11.63
N HIS A 165 -2.70 -15.27 10.34
CA HIS A 165 -1.88 -15.83 9.26
C HIS A 165 -0.41 -15.41 9.45
N ARG A 166 0.52 -16.36 9.36
CA ARG A 166 1.96 -16.14 9.64
C ARG A 166 2.28 -15.53 11.01
N SER A 167 1.40 -15.69 12.01
CA SER A 167 1.60 -15.09 13.35
C SER A 167 2.92 -15.48 14.01
N GLN A 168 3.36 -16.73 13.89
CA GLN A 168 4.63 -17.16 14.47
C GLN A 168 5.82 -16.49 13.78
N ASP A 169 5.79 -16.39 12.44
CA ASP A 169 6.87 -15.77 11.68
C ASP A 169 6.94 -14.27 11.94
N LEU A 170 5.79 -13.58 11.98
CA LEU A 170 5.72 -12.17 12.38
C LEU A 170 6.31 -11.98 13.78
N ASN A 171 5.91 -12.79 14.76
CA ASN A 171 6.43 -12.69 16.12
C ASN A 171 7.95 -12.93 16.19
N ASN A 172 8.46 -13.93 15.46
CA ASN A 172 9.89 -14.19 15.36
C ASN A 172 10.64 -13.01 14.73
N THR A 173 10.14 -12.47 13.62
CA THR A 173 10.75 -11.33 12.92
C THR A 173 10.74 -10.07 13.79
N PHE A 174 9.63 -9.81 14.50
CA PHE A 174 9.51 -8.68 15.42
C PHE A 174 10.43 -8.81 16.64
N THR A 175 10.50 -9.97 17.26
CA THR A 175 11.43 -10.24 18.38
C THR A 175 12.87 -10.05 17.91
N ARG A 176 13.23 -10.56 16.72
CA ARG A 176 14.54 -10.34 16.13
C ARG A 176 14.87 -8.86 16.00
N ILE A 177 13.94 -8.04 15.49
CA ILE A 177 14.12 -6.59 15.35
C ILE A 177 14.32 -5.90 16.70
N GLN A 178 13.58 -6.30 17.74
CA GLN A 178 13.75 -5.75 19.09
C GLN A 178 15.14 -6.04 19.70
N GLU A 179 15.78 -7.13 19.29
CA GLU A 179 17.08 -7.58 19.79
C GLU A 179 18.26 -7.14 18.92
N GLU A 180 18.04 -6.35 17.85
CA GLU A 180 19.11 -5.91 16.93
C GLU A 180 20.16 -4.99 17.59
N ILE A 181 21.43 -5.19 17.22
CA ILE A 181 22.57 -4.40 17.72
C ILE A 181 23.45 -3.96 16.53
N PRO A 182 23.59 -2.65 16.24
CA PRO A 182 22.83 -1.54 16.84
C PRO A 182 21.36 -1.56 16.40
N PRO A 183 20.43 -1.06 17.23
CA PRO A 183 19.02 -1.02 16.89
C PRO A 183 18.71 0.11 15.91
N CYS A 184 17.74 -0.12 15.02
CA CYS A 184 17.02 0.94 14.32
C CYS A 184 15.87 1.41 15.20
N ASN A 185 16.00 2.59 15.84
CA ASN A 185 15.02 3.07 16.83
C ASN A 185 13.60 3.16 16.26
N GLU A 186 13.45 3.61 15.02
CA GLU A 186 12.14 3.76 14.36
C GLU A 186 11.47 2.40 14.14
N ASP A 187 12.23 1.40 13.67
CA ASP A 187 11.72 0.04 13.49
C ASP A 187 11.31 -0.59 14.83
N VAL A 188 12.15 -0.41 15.87
CA VAL A 188 11.88 -0.93 17.22
C VAL A 188 10.62 -0.30 17.82
N GLU A 189 10.41 1.00 17.62
CA GLU A 189 9.21 1.70 18.07
C GLU A 189 7.94 1.16 17.37
N LEU A 190 7.97 1.05 16.03
CA LEU A 190 6.86 0.49 15.25
C LEU A 190 6.54 -0.94 15.67
N VAL A 191 7.55 -1.80 15.79
CA VAL A 191 7.38 -3.19 16.22
C VAL A 191 6.78 -3.27 17.62
N SER A 192 7.22 -2.42 18.54
CA SER A 192 6.68 -2.40 19.91
C SER A 192 5.19 -2.06 19.92
N VAL A 193 4.76 -1.09 19.12
CA VAL A 193 3.33 -0.75 18.94
C VAL A 193 2.55 -1.93 18.37
N ILE A 194 3.08 -2.60 17.33
CA ILE A 194 2.41 -3.76 16.71
C ILE A 194 2.25 -4.91 17.71
N LEU A 195 3.32 -5.27 18.42
CA LEU A 195 3.31 -6.35 19.39
C LEU A 195 2.30 -6.11 20.50
N GLN A 196 2.30 -4.91 21.11
CA GLN A 196 1.38 -4.54 22.17
C GLN A 196 -0.09 -4.66 21.75
N ARG A 197 -0.40 -4.31 20.50
CA ARG A 197 -1.79 -4.30 20.01
C ARG A 197 -2.29 -5.67 19.56
N HIS A 198 -1.44 -6.51 18.97
CA HIS A 198 -1.89 -7.72 18.27
C HIS A 198 -1.39 -9.05 18.85
N PHE A 199 -0.31 -9.04 19.63
CA PHE A 199 0.40 -10.25 20.06
C PHE A 199 0.52 -10.42 21.57
N VAL A 200 0.24 -9.38 22.35
CA VAL A 200 0.16 -9.47 23.81
C VAL A 200 -1.29 -9.81 24.20
N THR A 201 -1.49 -10.99 24.79
CA THR A 201 -2.71 -11.43 25.50
C THR A 201 -2.39 -11.75 26.93
#